data_AF-A0ABD0N1K2-F1
#
_entry.id   AF-A0ABD0N1K2-F1
#
_cell.length_a   1.000
_cell.length_b   1.000
_cell.length_c   1.000
_cell.angle_alpha   90.00
_cell.angle_beta   90.00
_cell.angle_gamma   90.00
#
_symmetry.space_group_name_H-M   'P 1'
#
loop_
_entity.id
_entity.type
_entity.pdbx_description
1 polymer ?
#
loop_
_entity_poly.entity_id
_entity_poly.type
_entity_poly.pdbx_seq_one_letter_code
_entity_poly.pdbx_strand_id
1 'polypeptide(L)'
;ALKEPKELNFIFGVNIERRDQDGMFVYNCSRLIKMYEKTGPQLEGGMACGGVVGVVDVPYLVLEPTHNKQDFADAKEYRHLLRAMGEYLAQYWKDIGI
;
A
#
# COMPACT_ATOMS: atom_id res chain seq x y z
N ALA A 1 24.49 -7.48 -4.02
CA ALA A 1 23.73 -7.98 -2.85
C ALA A 1 23.80 -7.10 -1.59
N LEU A 2 24.79 -6.22 -1.38
CA LEU A 2 24.80 -5.20 -0.30
C LEU A 2 24.88 -3.75 -0.80
N LYS A 3 25.01 -3.56 -2.12
CA LYS A 3 25.24 -2.26 -2.77
C LYS A 3 23.97 -1.64 -3.38
N GLU A 4 22.88 -2.39 -3.44
CA GLU A 4 21.62 -1.88 -3.99
C GLU A 4 20.77 -1.27 -2.87
N PRO A 5 20.10 -0.13 -3.11
CA PRO A 5 19.19 0.46 -2.15
C PRO A 5 18.10 -0.55 -1.78
N LYS A 6 17.93 -0.80 -0.47
CA LYS A 6 16.82 -1.61 0.02
C LYS A 6 15.60 -0.71 0.16
N GLU A 7 15.02 -0.35 -0.97
CA GLU A 7 13.86 0.54 -1.06
C GLU A 7 12.61 -0.24 -1.50
N LEU A 8 11.45 0.24 -1.06
CA LEU A 8 10.15 -0.21 -1.56
C LEU A 8 9.57 0.91 -2.43
N ASN A 9 9.09 0.54 -3.62
CA ASN A 9 8.46 1.48 -4.53
C ASN A 9 6.95 1.50 -4.27
N PHE A 10 6.43 2.64 -3.81
CA PHE A 10 5.01 2.88 -3.72
C PHE A 10 4.53 3.60 -4.97
N ILE A 11 3.56 3.01 -5.65
CA ILE A 11 2.94 3.60 -6.85
C ILE A 11 1.51 3.96 -6.49
N PHE A 12 1.13 5.21 -6.71
CA PHE A 12 -0.22 5.70 -6.46
C PHE A 12 -0.89 6.19 -7.75
N GLY A 13 -2.20 6.04 -7.82
CA GLY A 13 -3.02 6.51 -8.94
C GLY A 13 -4.47 6.71 -8.52
N VAL A 14 -5.19 7.61 -9.18
CA VAL A 14 -6.62 7.78 -8.95
C VAL A 14 -7.40 6.82 -9.84
N ASN A 15 -8.21 5.95 -9.25
CA ASN A 15 -9.14 5.09 -9.98
C ASN A 15 -10.37 5.91 -10.41
N ILE A 16 -10.24 6.59 -11.56
CA ILE A 16 -11.29 7.48 -12.09
C ILE A 16 -12.52 6.74 -12.60
N GLU A 17 -12.37 5.47 -13.00
CA GLU A 17 -13.46 4.63 -13.50
C GLU A 17 -14.35 4.12 -12.36
N ARG A 18 -13.73 3.75 -11.22
CA ARG A 18 -14.41 3.18 -10.04
C ARG A 18 -13.82 3.75 -8.75
N ARG A 19 -14.23 4.95 -8.38
CA ARG A 19 -13.68 5.67 -7.21
C ARG A 19 -13.96 5.00 -5.87
N ASP A 20 -14.95 4.11 -5.80
CA ASP A 20 -15.27 3.27 -4.64
C ASP A 20 -14.33 2.06 -4.51
N GLN A 21 -13.57 1.74 -5.56
CA GLN A 21 -12.59 0.65 -5.61
C GLN A 21 -11.17 1.19 -5.42
N ASP A 22 -10.92 1.72 -4.22
CA ASP A 22 -9.71 2.39 -3.81
C ASP A 22 -9.06 1.73 -2.59
N GLY A 23 -7.83 2.11 -2.25
CA GLY A 23 -7.03 1.47 -1.20
C GLY A 23 -5.82 0.73 -1.75
N MET A 24 -5.06 0.09 -0.84
CA MET A 24 -3.75 -0.46 -1.14
C MET A 24 -3.84 -1.91 -1.63
N PHE A 25 -3.03 -2.21 -2.63
CA PHE A 25 -2.76 -3.54 -3.17
C PHE A 25 -1.32 -3.90 -2.82
N VAL A 26 -1.17 -4.85 -1.91
CA VAL A 26 0.13 -5.27 -1.39
C VAL A 26 0.47 -6.63 -1.98
N TYR A 27 1.49 -6.64 -2.83
CA TYR A 27 2.08 -7.83 -3.44
C TYR A 27 3.26 -8.30 -2.60
N ASN A 28 3.51 -9.61 -2.65
CA ASN A 28 4.71 -10.23 -2.14
C ASN A 28 5.32 -11.12 -3.22
N CYS A 29 6.53 -10.81 -3.65
CA CYS A 29 7.19 -11.47 -4.78
C CYS A 29 6.23 -11.60 -5.99
N SER A 30 5.61 -10.47 -6.36
CA SER A 30 4.67 -10.32 -7.47
C SER A 30 3.36 -11.13 -7.34
N ARG A 31 3.07 -11.68 -6.15
CA ARG A 31 1.77 -12.29 -5.82
C ARG A 31 0.95 -11.37 -4.94
N LEU A 32 -0.30 -11.08 -5.34
CA LEU A 32 -1.23 -10.31 -4.52
C LEU A 32 -1.56 -11.04 -3.21
N ILE A 33 -1.37 -10.35 -2.08
CA ILE A 33 -1.68 -10.87 -0.73
C ILE A 33 -2.86 -10.12 -0.12
N LYS A 34 -2.84 -8.79 -0.19
CA LYS A 34 -3.87 -7.90 0.37
C LYS A 34 -4.37 -6.94 -0.70
N MET A 35 -5.67 -6.66 -0.70
CA MET A 35 -6.32 -5.74 -1.64
C MET A 35 -7.30 -4.82 -0.91
N TYR A 36 -7.52 -3.62 -1.45
CA TYR A 36 -8.44 -2.62 -0.91
C TYR A 36 -8.19 -2.24 0.56
N GLU A 37 -6.93 -2.33 1.01
CA GLU A 37 -6.57 -1.96 2.37
C GLU A 37 -6.53 -0.45 2.54
N LYS A 38 -7.38 0.09 3.40
CA LYS A 38 -7.42 1.53 3.68
C LYS A 38 -6.28 1.91 4.62
N THR A 39 -5.62 3.03 4.33
CA THR A 39 -4.59 3.60 5.21
C THR A 39 -4.58 5.13 5.16
N GLY A 40 -3.92 5.77 6.12
CA GLY A 40 -3.78 7.22 6.18
C GLY A 40 -5.13 7.94 6.13
N PRO A 41 -5.25 9.03 5.34
CA PRO A 41 -6.49 9.83 5.26
C PRO A 41 -7.74 9.05 4.83
N GLN A 42 -7.60 7.89 4.17
CA GLN A 42 -8.75 7.07 3.77
C GLN A 42 -9.50 6.46 4.96
N LEU A 43 -8.88 6.41 6.14
CA LEU A 43 -9.51 5.90 7.37
C LEU A 43 -10.40 6.93 8.07
N GLU A 44 -10.29 8.21 7.72
CA GLU A 44 -10.92 9.32 8.44
C GLU A 44 -12.37 9.61 7.98
N GLY A 45 -12.91 8.83 7.03
CA GLY A 45 -14.30 8.94 6.55
C GLY A 45 -14.62 10.20 5.74
N GLY A 46 -13.61 11.00 5.40
CA GLY A 46 -13.73 12.17 4.54
C GLY A 46 -13.51 11.88 3.05
N MET A 47 -13.49 12.93 2.22
CA MET A 47 -13.19 12.82 0.78
C MET A 47 -11.69 12.75 0.47
N ALA A 48 -10.83 13.01 1.46
CA ALA A 48 -9.39 13.04 1.29
C ALA A 48 -8.85 11.67 0.85
N CYS A 49 -8.06 11.65 -0.23
CA CYS A 49 -7.50 10.41 -0.81
C CYS A 49 -8.54 9.37 -1.27
N GLY A 50 -9.83 9.71 -1.30
CA GLY A 50 -10.89 8.84 -1.78
C GLY A 50 -10.78 8.60 -3.29
N GLY A 51 -10.75 7.35 -3.70
CA GLY A 51 -10.50 6.96 -5.09
C GLY A 51 -9.03 6.67 -5.40
N VAL A 52 -8.10 6.87 -4.46
CA VAL A 52 -6.68 6.57 -4.70
C VAL A 52 -6.38 5.09 -4.45
N VAL A 53 -5.78 4.45 -5.44
CA VAL A 53 -5.19 3.11 -5.35
C VAL A 53 -3.70 3.25 -5.13
N GLY A 54 -3.15 2.46 -4.21
CA GLY A 54 -1.71 2.33 -4.01
C GLY A 54 -1.26 0.90 -4.29
N VAL A 55 -0.07 0.72 -4.85
CA VAL A 55 0.50 -0.58 -5.18
C VAL A 55 1.93 -0.65 -4.66
N VAL A 56 2.30 -1.78 -4.06
CA VAL A 56 3.68 -2.10 -3.66
C VAL A 56 3.95 -3.59 -3.88
N ASP A 57 5.15 -3.94 -4.35
CA ASP A 57 5.66 -5.32 -4.33
C ASP A 57 6.75 -5.46 -3.27
N VAL A 58 6.48 -6.27 -2.25
CA VAL A 58 7.35 -6.44 -1.08
C VAL A 58 8.17 -7.72 -1.25
N PRO A 59 9.51 -7.66 -1.17
CA PRO A 59 10.34 -8.86 -1.27
C PRO A 59 10.14 -9.75 -0.03
N TYR A 60 10.36 -11.06 -0.22
CA TYR A 60 10.25 -12.06 0.85
C TYR A 60 11.11 -11.75 2.09
N LEU A 61 12.27 -11.10 1.90
CA LEU A 61 13.17 -10.70 2.99
C LEU A 61 12.55 -9.65 3.94
N VAL A 62 11.52 -8.92 3.49
CA VAL A 62 10.87 -7.86 4.26
C VAL A 62 9.59 -8.36 4.90
N LEU A 63 8.74 -9.08 4.15
CA LEU A 63 7.52 -9.68 4.67
C LEU A 63 7.29 -11.06 4.06
N GLU A 64 6.92 -12.02 4.91
CA GLU A 64 6.51 -13.36 4.50
C GLU A 64 4.98 -13.51 4.61
N PRO A 65 4.32 -14.20 3.67
CA PRO A 65 2.89 -14.42 3.72
C PRO A 65 2.54 -15.53 4.73
N THR A 66 1.31 -15.52 5.23
CA THR A 66 0.73 -16.66 5.96
C THR A 66 0.52 -17.87 5.04
N HIS A 67 0.24 -19.05 5.62
CA HIS A 67 0.10 -20.31 4.87
C HIS A 67 -0.90 -20.22 3.69
N ASN A 68 -2.04 -19.54 3.88
CA ASN A 68 -3.05 -19.39 2.83
C ASN A 68 -2.74 -18.27 1.83
N LYS A 69 -1.66 -17.51 2.03
CA LYS A 69 -1.21 -16.38 1.20
C LYS A 69 -2.25 -15.29 1.04
N GLN A 70 -3.00 -15.00 2.11
CA GLN A 70 -4.00 -13.91 2.18
C GLN A 70 -3.72 -12.91 3.31
N ASP A 71 -2.64 -13.12 4.04
CA ASP A 71 -2.15 -12.19 5.06
C ASP A 71 -0.64 -12.30 5.18
N PHE A 72 -0.03 -11.45 6.01
CA PHE A 72 1.39 -11.48 6.35
C PHE A 72 1.62 -12.09 7.72
N ALA A 73 2.67 -12.91 7.83
CA ALA A 73 3.01 -13.62 9.06
C ALA A 73 3.44 -12.66 10.18
N ASP A 74 4.20 -11.62 9.83
CA ASP A 74 4.56 -10.54 10.76
C ASP A 74 3.55 -9.39 10.66
N ALA A 75 2.52 -9.46 11.51
CA ALA A 75 1.49 -8.42 11.58
C ALA A 75 2.03 -7.05 12.05
N LYS A 76 3.15 -7.01 12.78
CA LYS A 76 3.74 -5.75 13.27
C LYS A 76 4.42 -5.02 12.12
N GLU A 77 5.26 -5.72 11.37
CA GLU A 77 5.95 -5.15 10.20
C GLU A 77 4.94 -4.79 9.09
N TYR A 78 3.89 -5.60 8.88
CA TYR A 78 2.82 -5.24 7.95
C TYR A 78 2.08 -3.95 8.35
N ARG A 79 1.76 -3.78 9.64
CA ARG A 79 1.18 -2.50 10.12
C ARG A 79 2.13 -1.33 9.94
N HIS A 80 3.44 -1.53 10.07
CA HIS A 80 4.44 -0.50 9.82
C HIS A 80 4.46 -0.11 8.33
N LEU A 81 4.43 -1.09 7.42
CA LEU A 81 4.30 -0.86 5.97
C LEU A 81 3.04 -0.06 5.65
N LEU A 82 1.87 -0.48 6.16
CA LEU A 82 0.61 0.24 5.91
C LEU A 82 0.67 1.68 6.40
N ARG A 83 1.26 1.93 7.58
CA ARG A 83 1.44 3.29 8.10
C ARG A 83 2.31 4.14 7.17
N ALA A 84 3.45 3.60 6.72
CA ALA A 84 4.32 4.29 5.78
C ALA A 84 3.57 4.58 4.46
N MET A 85 2.88 3.60 3.88
CA MET A 85 2.06 3.84 2.68
C MET A 85 1.02 4.95 2.89
N GLY A 86 0.42 5.05 4.09
CA GLY A 86 -0.53 6.12 4.42
C GLY A 86 0.10 7.51 4.47
N GLU A 87 1.34 7.63 4.96
CA GLU A 87 2.09 8.89 4.96
C GLU A 87 2.44 9.32 3.52
N TYR A 88 2.90 8.40 2.68
CA TYR A 88 3.19 8.69 1.26
C TYR A 88 1.94 8.92 0.42
N LEU A 89 0.81 8.28 0.76
CA LEU A 89 -0.49 8.55 0.14
C LEU A 89 -0.93 10.00 0.39
N ALA A 90 -0.78 10.48 1.62
CA ALA A 90 -1.09 11.87 1.95
C ALA A 90 -0.19 12.85 1.20
N GLN A 91 1.07 12.48 0.95
CA GLN A 91 1.98 13.28 0.13
C GLN A 91 1.56 13.27 -1.34
N TYR A 92 1.28 12.10 -1.93
CA TYR A 92 0.78 11.98 -3.29
C TYR A 92 -0.45 12.85 -3.54
N TRP A 93 -1.41 12.85 -2.58
CA TRP A 93 -2.60 13.68 -2.68
C TRP A 93 -2.29 15.18 -2.75
N LYS A 94 -1.29 15.65 -1.97
CA LYS A 94 -0.81 17.03 -2.05
C LYS A 94 -0.12 17.32 -3.37
N ASP A 95 0.68 16.39 -3.88
CA ASP A 95 1.49 16.57 -5.09
C ASP A 95 0.61 16.71 -6.34
N ILE A 96 -0.52 15.99 -6.41
CA ILE A 96 -1.45 16.10 -7.53
C ILE A 96 -2.38 17.32 -7.45
N GLY A 97 -2.38 18.05 -6.33
CA GLY A 97 -3.06 19.33 -6.19
C GLY A 97 -4.58 19.29 -6.35
N ILE A 98 -5.24 18.22 -5.91
CA ILE A 98 -6.71 18.09 -5.87
C ILE A 98 -7.30 18.82 -4.66
#